data_AF-A0A2V1NK80-F1
#
_entry.id   AF-A0A2V1NK80-F1
#
_cell.length_a   1.000
_cell.length_b   1.000
_cell.length_c   1.000
_cell.angle_alpha   90.00
_cell.angle_beta   90.00
_cell.angle_gamma   90.00
#
_symmetry.space_group_name_H-M   'P 1'
#
loop_
_entity.id
_entity.type
_entity.pdbx_description
1 polymer ?
#
loop_
_entity_poly.entity_id
_entity_poly.type
_entity_poly.pdbx_seq_one_letter_code
_entity_poly.pdbx_strand_id
1 'polypeptide(L)' 'MNRDALTNELPAPFGAVCCHCERWSAAAIPCRYIERASGPGVTLYACPDCVLVVGVGPMADDMIHNTPPPHRHTT' A
#
# COMPACT_ATOMS: atom_id res chain seq x y z
N MET A 1 31.46 -5.42 15.71
CA MET A 1 30.11 -4.87 15.47
C MET A 1 30.18 -4.05 14.20
N ASN A 2 29.45 -4.45 13.15
CA ASN A 2 29.48 -3.84 11.83
C ASN A 2 28.60 -2.56 11.80
N ARG A 3 29.08 -1.51 11.13
CA ARG A 3 28.55 -0.13 11.16
C ARG A 3 27.58 0.17 10.00
N ASP A 4 27.19 -0.85 9.23
CA ASP A 4 26.47 -0.71 7.96
C ASP A 4 24.94 -0.75 8.11
N ALA A 5 24.42 -0.79 9.34
CA ALA A 5 22.98 -0.76 9.59
C ALA A 5 22.36 0.66 9.53
N LEU A 6 23.19 1.72 9.47
CA LEU A 6 22.72 3.11 9.57
C LEU A 6 22.43 3.79 8.22
N THR A 7 22.73 3.14 7.10
CA THR A 7 22.50 3.64 5.74
C THR A 7 21.34 2.92 5.04
N ASN A 8 20.47 2.24 5.79
CA ASN A 8 19.17 1.91 5.25
C ASN A 8 18.44 3.24 5.11
N GLU A 9 18.54 3.82 3.92
CA GLU A 9 17.77 4.99 3.53
C GLU A 9 16.33 4.68 3.92
N LEU A 10 15.84 5.28 5.01
CA LEU A 10 14.41 5.27 5.27
C LEU A 10 13.82 5.78 3.95
N PRO A 11 12.93 5.01 3.28
CA PRO A 11 12.22 5.54 2.14
C PRO A 11 11.73 6.90 2.57
N ALA A 12 12.01 7.94 1.77
CA ALA A 12 11.70 9.33 2.11
C ALA A 12 10.33 9.37 2.81
N PRO A 13 10.06 10.27 3.76
CA PRO A 13 8.70 10.42 4.25
C PRO A 13 7.89 10.99 3.08
N PHE A 14 7.45 10.09 2.20
CA PHE A 14 6.60 10.34 1.05
C PHE A 14 5.28 10.65 1.70
N GLY A 15 5.13 11.92 2.07
CA GLY A 15 3.84 12.42 2.46
C GLY A 15 2.85 12.01 1.39
N ALA A 16 1.64 11.67 1.81
CA ALA A 16 0.60 11.29 0.88
C ALA A 16 -0.68 12.03 1.25
N VAL A 17 -1.53 12.20 0.24
CA VAL A 17 -2.88 12.70 0.45
C VAL A 17 -3.68 11.60 1.15
N CYS A 18 -4.28 11.94 2.29
CA CYS A 18 -5.17 11.01 2.98
C CYS A 18 -6.38 10.71 2.09
N CYS A 19 -6.67 9.43 1.86
CA CYS A 19 -7.81 8.99 1.07
C CYS A 19 -9.19 9.27 1.71
N HIS A 20 -9.21 9.73 2.97
CA HIS A 20 -10.45 10.03 3.70
C HIS A 20 -10.71 11.53 3.82
N CYS A 21 -9.74 12.30 4.34
CA CYS A 21 -9.91 13.74 4.57
C CYS A 21 -9.22 14.62 3.51
N GLU A 22 -8.57 14.01 2.52
CA GLU A 22 -7.95 14.65 1.35
C GLU A 22 -6.84 15.66 1.69
N ARG A 23 -6.36 15.66 2.94
CA ARG A 23 -5.22 16.50 3.36
C ARG A 23 -3.90 15.78 3.11
N TRP A 24 -2.91 16.54 2.68
CA TRP A 24 -1.52 16.07 2.66
C TRP A 24 -1.05 15.79 4.08
N SER A 25 -0.48 14.61 4.30
CA SER A 25 0.11 14.21 5.57
C SER A 25 1.55 13.75 5.34
N ALA A 26 2.50 14.34 6.07
CA ALA A 26 3.88 13.86 6.09
C ALA A 26 4.03 12.51 6.85
N ALA A 27 3.01 12.12 7.62
CA ALA A 27 2.95 10.87 8.37
C ALA A 27 1.81 9.99 7.84
N ALA A 28 1.69 9.86 6.53
CA ALA A 28 0.66 9.05 5.91
C ALA A 28 0.98 7.55 6.06
N ILE A 29 -0.03 6.74 6.38
CA ILE A 29 0.08 5.31 6.68
C ILE A 29 -0.63 4.53 5.56
N PRO A 30 0.02 3.52 4.94
CA PRO A 30 -0.64 2.68 3.95
C PRO A 30 -1.80 1.94 4.61
N CYS A 31 -2.99 2.03 4.01
CA CYS A 31 -4.23 1.44 4.55
C CYS A 31 -4.66 0.19 3.79
N ARG A 32 -4.55 0.18 2.45
CA ARG A 32 -4.98 -0.95 1.63
C ARG A 32 -4.43 -0.84 0.22
N TYR A 33 -4.29 -1.99 -0.44
CA TYR A 33 -4.05 -2.05 -1.87
C TYR A 33 -5.37 -2.21 -2.64
N ILE A 34 -5.47 -1.55 -3.80
CA ILE A 34 -6.57 -1.70 -4.74
C ILE A 34 -6.00 -2.19 -6.05
N GLU A 35 -6.35 -3.43 -6.41
CA GLU A 35 -6.08 -3.97 -7.73
C GLU A 35 -6.82 -3.19 -8.80
N ARG A 36 -6.17 -3.01 -9.96
CA ARG A 36 -6.77 -2.37 -11.14
C ARG A 36 -6.96 -3.41 -12.22
N ALA A 37 -8.03 -3.26 -13.01
CA ALA A 37 -8.34 -4.16 -14.13
C ALA A 37 -7.22 -4.22 -15.18
N SER A 38 -6.41 -3.17 -15.28
CA SER A 38 -5.23 -3.14 -16.13
C SER A 38 -4.13 -2.30 -15.47
N GLY A 39 -2.89 -2.79 -15.55
CA GLY A 39 -1.72 -2.13 -14.96
C GLY A 39 -1.54 -2.39 -13.46
N PRO A 40 -0.53 -1.78 -12.84
CA PRO A 40 -0.28 -1.94 -11.42
C PRO A 40 -1.43 -1.34 -10.60
N GLY A 41 -1.88 -2.07 -9.57
CA GLY A 41 -2.78 -1.54 -8.56
C GLY A 41 -2.15 -0.41 -7.74
N VAL A 42 -2.96 0.22 -6.89
CA VAL A 42 -2.58 1.41 -6.14
C VAL A 42 -2.72 1.18 -4.64
N THR A 43 -1.74 1.64 -3.86
CA THR A 43 -1.82 1.69 -2.40
C THR A 43 -2.51 2.99 -1.98
N LEU A 44 -3.56 2.87 -1.15
CA LEU A 44 -4.18 4.01 -0.50
C LEU A 44 -3.50 4.30 0.83
N TYR A 45 -3.41 5.58 1.17
CA TYR A 45 -2.80 6.07 2.41
C TYR A 45 -3.81 6.92 3.21
N ALA A 46 -3.74 6.88 4.53
CA ALA A 46 -4.51 7.77 5.41
C ALA A 46 -3.61 8.50 6.40
N CYS A 47 -4.06 9.66 6.88
CA CYS A 47 -3.38 10.35 7.98
C CYS A 47 -3.60 9.61 9.31
N PRO A 48 -2.79 9.89 10.35
CA PRO A 48 -2.90 9.23 11.65
C PRO A 48 -4.28 9.38 12.31
N ASP A 49 -4.97 10.50 12.09
CA ASP A 49 -6.31 10.73 12.63
C ASP A 49 -7.38 9.86 11.95
N CYS A 50 -7.20 9.54 10.67
CA CYS A 50 -8.21 8.83 9.87
C CYS A 50 -7.91 7.34 9.69
N VAL A 51 -6.68 6.88 9.92
CA VAL A 51 -6.29 5.48 9.67
C VAL A 51 -7.15 4.49 10.48
N LEU A 52 -7.52 4.85 11.71
CA LEU A 52 -8.37 4.02 12.57
C LEU A 52 -9.83 3.96 12.09
N VAL A 53 -10.29 4.99 11.38
CA VAL A 53 -11.65 5.05 10.80
C VAL A 53 -11.70 4.29 9.48
N VAL A 54 -10.67 4.46 8.63
CA VAL A 54 -10.57 3.78 7.34
C VAL A 54 -10.33 2.28 7.50
N GLY A 55 -9.60 1.89 8.55
CA GLY A 55 -9.17 0.51 8.77
C GLY A 55 -8.02 0.10 7.85
N VAL A 56 -7.32 -0.96 8.25
CA VAL A 56 -6.24 -1.55 7.45
C VAL A 56 -6.76 -2.81 6.77
N GLY A 57 -6.66 -2.84 5.44
CA GLY A 57 -7.01 -3.97 4.59
C GLY A 57 -5.78 -4.67 4.00
N PRO A 58 -5.97 -5.72 3.20
CA PRO A 58 -4.87 -6.47 2.60
C PRO A 58 -3.99 -5.57 1.73
N MET A 59 -2.68 -5.73 1.90
CA MET A 59 -1.66 -5.08 1.09
C MET A 59 -1.32 -5.94 -0.12
N ALA A 60 -0.56 -5.35 -1.06
CA ALA A 60 -0.14 -6.07 -2.27
C ALA A 60 0.62 -7.37 -1.94
N ASP A 61 1.42 -7.38 -0.88
CA ASP A 61 2.17 -8.55 -0.42
C ASP A 61 1.24 -9.68 0.09
N ASP A 62 0.10 -9.33 0.68
CA ASP A 62 -0.88 -10.30 1.16
C ASP A 62 -1.67 -10.97 0.01
N MET A 63 -1.67 -10.39 -1.19
CA MET A 63 -2.47 -10.87 -2.33
C MET A 63 -1.75 -11.92 -3.19
N ILE A 64 -0.48 -12.23 -2.90
CA ILE A 64 0.38 -13.13 -3.69
C ILE A 64 -0.14 -14.58 -3.70
N HIS A 65 -1.08 -14.94 -2.83
CA HIS A 65 -1.57 -16.31 -2.67
C HIS A 65 -2.87 -16.66 -3.40
N ASN A 66 -3.52 -15.73 -4.11
CA ASN A 66 -4.89 -15.99 -4.60
C ASN A 66 -5.14 -15.76 -6.09
N THR A 67 -4.12 -15.83 -6.95
CA THR A 67 -4.36 -15.86 -8.40
C THR A 67 -4.95 -17.23 -8.79
N PRO A 68 -6.26 -17.36 -9.12
CA PRO A 68 -6.75 -18.59 -9.74
C PRO A 68 -6.01 -18.79 -11.07
N PRO A 69 -5.66 -20.04 -11.44
CA PRO A 69 -4.99 -20.31 -12.70
C PRO A 69 -5.84 -19.79 -13.87
N PRO A 70 -5.21 -19.29 -14.96
CA PRO A 70 -5.96 -18.82 -16.11
C PRO A 70 -6.82 -19.97 -16.65
N HIS A 71 -8.15 -19.80 -16.62
CA HIS A 71 -9.07 -20.69 -17.29
C HIS A 71 -8.78 -20.65 -18.80
N ARG A 72 -8.05 -21.66 -19.29
CA ARG A 72 -7.92 -21.94 -20.73
C ARG A 72 -9.32 -22.21 -21.27
N HIS A 73 -9.91 -21.21 -21.94
CA HIS A 73 -11.00 -21.45 -22.87
C HIS A 73 -10.41 -22.19 -24.08
N THR A 74 -10.61 -23.50 -24.10
CA THR A 74 -10.35 -24.34 -25.26
C THR A 74 -11.63 -24.29 -26.10
N THR A 75 -11.56 -23.66 -27.27
CA THR A 75 -12.59 -23.73 -28.31
C THR A 75 -12.15 -24.74 -29.35
#